data_AF-A0A1G3ADK5-F1
#
_entry.id   AF-A0A1G3ADK5-F1
#
_cell.length_a   1.000
_cell.length_b   1.000
_cell.length_c   1.000
_cell.angle_alpha   90.00
_cell.angle_beta   90.00
_cell.angle_gamma   90.00
#
_symmetry.space_group_name_H-M   'P 1'
#
loop_
_entity.id
_entity.type
_entity.pdbx_description
1 polymer ?
#
loop_
_entity_poly.entity_id
_entity_poly.type
_entity_poly.pdbx_seq_one_letter_code
_entity_poly.pdbx_strand_id
1 'polypeptide(L)'
;MYFDDHNPPHFHAIYGTAEAELGMEPIALLRGRLPRRAFGMVMEWAVAHQDELLANWELMRHDQPPNRIDPLDSELTRCFPVYVASDTSETTDSNLPFRMVP
;
A
#
# COMPACT_ATOMS: atom_id res chain seq x y z
N MET A 1 27.48 -4.43 13.78
CA MET A 1 26.54 -5.43 13.23
C MET A 1 25.50 -4.63 12.50
N TYR A 2 25.42 -4.82 11.18
CA TYR A 2 24.61 -3.99 10.30
C TYR A 2 23.14 -4.21 10.63
N PHE A 3 22.43 -3.10 10.74
CA PHE A 3 21.00 -2.99 10.96
C PHE A 3 20.24 -3.83 9.94
N ASP A 4 19.13 -4.42 10.35
CA ASP A 4 18.16 -5.10 9.49
C ASP A 4 18.08 -4.41 8.12
N ASP A 5 18.69 -5.02 7.11
CA ASP A 5 18.70 -4.55 5.71
C ASP A 5 17.39 -4.94 5.01
N HIS A 6 16.31 -5.03 5.81
CA HIS A 6 14.95 -5.24 5.36
C HIS A 6 14.23 -3.91 5.54
N ASN A 7 13.75 -3.33 4.43
CA ASN A 7 12.87 -2.18 4.51
C ASN A 7 11.68 -2.59 5.40
N PRO A 8 11.25 -1.76 6.37
CA PRO A 8 10.05 -2.08 7.14
C PRO A 8 8.87 -2.38 6.19
N PRO A 9 7.89 -3.19 6.60
CA PRO A 9 6.69 -3.45 5.80
C PRO A 9 6.09 -2.13 5.30
N HIS A 10 6.02 -1.96 3.99
CA HIS A 10 5.59 -0.72 3.36
C HIS A 10 4.70 -0.96 2.14
N PHE A 11 3.89 0.04 1.81
CA PHE A 11 3.05 0.08 0.62
C PHE A 11 3.18 1.43 -0.09
N HIS A 12 3.03 1.40 -1.40
CA HIS A 12 2.99 2.61 -2.22
C HIS A 12 1.55 3.10 -2.35
N ALA A 13 1.35 4.42 -2.31
CA ALA A 13 0.09 5.08 -2.56
C ALA A 13 0.27 6.11 -3.69
N ILE A 14 -0.53 6.01 -4.74
CA ILE A 14 -0.45 6.85 -5.93
C ILE A 14 -1.76 7.65 -6.06
N TYR A 15 -1.64 8.96 -6.29
CA TYR A 15 -2.76 9.87 -6.54
C TYR A 15 -2.43 10.85 -7.68
N GLY A 16 -2.99 10.59 -8.86
CA GLY A 16 -2.65 11.35 -10.07
C GLY A 16 -1.17 11.16 -10.43
N THR A 17 -0.39 12.25 -10.41
CA THR A 17 1.06 12.21 -10.64
C THR A 17 1.89 12.18 -9.35
N ALA A 18 1.23 12.13 -8.19
CA ALA A 18 1.88 12.11 -6.89
C ALA A 18 1.96 10.67 -6.35
N GLU A 19 3.06 10.34 -5.68
CA GLU A 19 3.32 9.03 -5.09
C GLU A 19 3.92 9.19 -3.70
N ALA A 20 3.54 8.30 -2.78
CA ALA A 20 4.14 8.17 -1.46
C ALA A 20 4.34 6.69 -1.09
N GLU A 21 5.42 6.43 -0.37
CA GLU A 21 5.71 5.16 0.28
C GLU A 21 5.37 5.31 1.77
N LEU A 22 4.52 4.43 2.28
CA LEU A 22 4.07 4.44 3.67
C LEU A 22 4.41 3.12 4.35
N GLY A 23 4.91 3.20 5.58
CA GLY A 23 5.06 2.05 6.45
C GLY A 23 3.70 1.52 6.90
N MET A 24 3.65 0.23 7.22
CA MET A 24 2.47 -0.43 7.81
C MET A 24 2.60 -0.59 9.32
N GLU A 25 3.82 -0.63 9.86
CA GLU A 25 4.06 -0.73 11.29
C GLU A 25 5.37 -0.01 11.68
N PRO A 26 5.30 1.23 12.21
CA PRO A 26 4.11 2.07 12.35
C PRO A 26 3.62 2.62 11.00
N ILE A 27 2.35 3.05 10.94
CA ILE A 27 1.83 3.78 9.78
C ILE A 27 2.45 5.17 9.74
N ALA A 28 3.41 5.35 8.83
CA ALA A 28 4.17 6.58 8.68
C ALA A 28 4.59 6.80 7.23
N LEU A 29 4.72 8.06 6.81
CA LEU A 29 5.30 8.39 5.52
C LEU A 29 6.80 8.10 5.55
N LEU A 30 7.25 7.16 4.71
CA LEU A 30 8.67 6.82 4.54
C LEU A 30 9.30 7.69 3.45
N ARG A 31 8.61 7.82 2.31
CA ARG A 31 9.12 8.56 1.15
C ARG A 31 8.00 9.16 0.31
N GLY A 32 8.32 10.17 -0.48
CA GLY A 32 7.42 10.76 -1.44
C GLY A 32 6.48 11.79 -0.81
N ARG A 33 5.38 12.10 -1.51
CA ARG A 33 4.41 13.11 -1.07
C ARG A 33 3.09 12.92 -1.76
N LEU A 34 2.01 13.05 -1.00
CA LEU A 34 0.65 13.17 -1.53
C LEU A 34 0.09 14.57 -1.24
N PRO A 35 -0.85 15.07 -2.05
CA PRO A 35 -1.67 16.22 -1.69
C PRO A 35 -2.36 15.98 -0.33
N ARG A 36 -2.52 17.03 0.48
CA ARG A 36 -3.01 16.92 1.87
C ARG A 36 -4.30 16.11 2.01
N ARG A 37 -5.25 16.27 1.07
CA ARG A 37 -6.51 15.51 1.07
C ARG A 37 -6.27 14.02 0.80
N ALA A 38 -5.48 13.68 -0.22
CA ALA A 38 -5.11 12.32 -0.56
C ALA A 38 -4.35 11.64 0.58
N PHE A 39 -3.39 12.34 1.18
CA PHE A 39 -2.64 11.83 2.33
C PHE A 39 -3.56 11.49 3.51
N GLY A 40 -4.51 12.37 3.84
CA GLY A 40 -5.47 12.10 4.92
C GLY A 40 -6.30 10.83 4.67
N MET A 41 -6.82 10.66 3.45
CA MET A 41 -7.62 9.49 3.08
C MET A 41 -6.79 8.20 3.13
N VAL A 42 -5.55 8.22 2.63
CA VAL A 42 -4.64 7.06 2.67
C VAL A 42 -4.27 6.69 4.11
N MET A 43 -3.99 7.67 4.96
CA MET A 43 -3.68 7.43 6.37
C MET A 43 -4.87 6.83 7.12
N GLU A 44 -6.08 7.35 6.90
CA GLU A 44 -7.30 6.84 7.54
C GLU A 44 -7.59 5.40 7.13
N TRP A 45 -7.47 5.11 5.82
CA TRP A 45 -7.60 3.77 5.28
C TRP A 45 -6.55 2.80 5.83
N ALA A 46 -5.28 3.21 5.86
CA ALA A 46 -4.20 2.38 6.36
C ALA A 46 -4.39 2.06 7.85
N VAL A 47 -4.85 3.02 8.66
CA VAL A 47 -5.13 2.81 10.09
C VAL A 47 -6.31 1.86 10.27
N ALA A 48 -7.36 2.02 9.46
CA ALA A 48 -8.54 1.15 9.53
C ALA A 48 -8.23 -0.31 9.14
N HIS A 49 -7.22 -0.53 8.30
CA HIS A 49 -6.91 -1.85 7.70
C HIS A 49 -5.47 -2.29 7.96
N GLN A 50 -4.86 -1.80 9.05
CA GLN A 50 -3.47 -2.10 9.38
C GLN A 50 -3.23 -3.61 9.54
N ASP A 51 -4.13 -4.30 10.23
CA ASP A 51 -4.02 -5.74 10.45
C ASP A 51 -4.12 -6.54 9.13
N GLU A 52 -4.99 -6.10 8.22
CA GLU A 52 -5.14 -6.72 6.89
C GLU A 52 -3.92 -6.48 6.00
N LEU A 53 -3.34 -5.28 6.06
CA LEU A 53 -2.09 -4.93 5.39
C LEU A 53 -0.94 -5.81 5.88
N LEU A 54 -0.81 -6.00 7.19
CA LEU A 54 0.22 -6.87 7.78
C LEU A 54 -0.01 -8.35 7.46
N ALA A 55 -1.27 -8.81 7.44
CA ALA A 55 -1.58 -10.18 7.02
C ALA A 55 -1.21 -10.41 5.55
N ASN A 56 -1.51 -9.45 4.67
CA ASN A 56 -1.13 -9.51 3.26
C ASN A 56 0.38 -9.45 3.06
N TRP A 57 1.08 -8.65 3.85
CA TRP A 57 2.55 -8.62 3.87
C TRP A 57 3.12 -10.01 4.12
N GLU A 58 2.62 -10.72 5.14
CA GLU A 58 3.11 -12.05 5.47
C GLU A 58 2.74 -13.10 4.40
N LEU A 59 1.54 -12.99 3.79
CA LEU A 59 1.17 -13.83 2.64
C LEU A 59 2.16 -13.64 1.49
N MET A 60 2.47 -12.39 1.14
CA MET A 60 3.39 -12.07 0.05
C MET A 60 4.81 -12.54 0.33
N ARG A 61 5.27 -12.46 1.59
CA ARG A 61 6.56 -13.05 2.02
C ARG A 61 6.62 -14.57 1.87
N HIS A 62 5.48 -15.24 1.79
CA HIS A 62 5.35 -16.67 1.56
C HIS A 62 4.95 -17.02 0.12
N ASP A 63 5.12 -16.09 -0.84
CA ASP A 63 4.71 -16.24 -2.24
C ASP A 63 3.21 -16.58 -2.40
N GLN A 64 2.38 -16.20 -1.42
CA GLN A 64 0.94 -16.40 -1.46
C GLN A 64 0.23 -15.16 -2.02
N PRO A 65 -0.91 -15.36 -2.71
CA PRO A 65 -1.70 -14.24 -3.17
C PRO A 65 -2.25 -13.46 -1.97
N PRO A 66 -2.13 -12.13 -1.97
CA PRO A 66 -2.71 -11.30 -0.93
C PRO A 66 -4.24 -11.27 -1.05
N ASN A 67 -4.90 -11.05 0.09
CA ASN A 67 -6.35 -10.87 0.14
C ASN A 67 -6.76 -9.48 -0.33
N ARG A 68 -7.99 -9.39 -0.85
CA ARG A 68 -8.60 -8.11 -1.15
C ARG A 68 -8.91 -7.38 0.16
N ILE A 69 -8.43 -6.14 0.26
CA ILE A 69 -8.79 -5.20 1.32
C ILE A 69 -9.80 -4.22 0.74
N ASP A 70 -10.92 -4.03 1.43
CA ASP A 70 -11.96 -3.12 0.95
C ASP A 70 -11.55 -1.64 1.12
N PRO A 71 -12.10 -0.74 0.30
CA PRO A 71 -11.89 0.70 0.49
C PRO A 71 -12.74 1.21 1.67
N LEU A 72 -12.25 2.23 2.38
CA LEU A 72 -12.92 2.81 3.54
C LEU A 72 -14.29 3.47 3.18
N ASP A 73 -14.45 3.95 1.93
CA ASP A 73 -15.71 4.51 1.41
C ASP A 73 -15.82 4.27 -0.10
N SER A 74 -17.06 4.14 -0.59
CA SER A 74 -17.47 4.13 -1.98
C SER A 74 -16.92 5.28 -2.84
N GLU A 75 -16.68 6.46 -2.24
CA GLU A 75 -16.06 7.61 -2.90
C GLU A 75 -14.55 7.41 -3.14
N LEU A 76 -13.88 6.59 -2.32
CA LEU A 76 -12.46 6.24 -2.52
C LEU A 76 -12.28 5.27 -3.68
N THR A 77 -13.29 4.47 -4.02
CA THR A 77 -13.25 3.51 -5.13
C THR A 77 -12.97 4.16 -6.49
N ARG A 78 -13.32 5.44 -6.68
CA ARG A 78 -13.10 6.16 -7.95
C ARG A 78 -11.70 6.76 -8.10
N CYS A 79 -10.98 6.98 -7.00
CA CYS A 79 -9.66 7.61 -7.01
C CYS A 79 -8.54 6.72 -6.45
N PHE A 80 -8.89 5.62 -5.80
CA PHE A 80 -8.00 4.71 -5.08
C PHE A 80 -8.54 3.28 -5.11
N PRO A 81 -8.64 2.61 -6.28
CA PRO A 81 -8.95 1.19 -6.25
C PRO A 81 -7.81 0.37 -5.62
N VAL A 82 -7.96 -0.05 -4.36
CA VAL A 82 -7.02 -0.95 -3.70
C VAL A 82 -6.99 -2.28 -4.44
N TYR A 83 -5.90 -2.52 -5.17
CA TYR A 83 -5.59 -3.82 -5.76
C TYR A 83 -4.33 -4.34 -5.07
N VAL A 84 -4.43 -5.52 -4.48
CA VAL A 84 -3.24 -6.22 -3.98
C VAL A 84 -2.86 -7.20 -5.06
N ALA A 85 -1.88 -6.82 -5.89
CA ALA A 85 -1.40 -7.66 -6.98
C ALA A 85 -0.30 -8.58 -6.45
N SER A 86 -0.55 -9.89 -6.44
CA SER A 86 0.52 -10.89 -6.42
C SER A 86 1.21 -10.87 -7.77
N ASP A 87 2.51 -10.62 -7.78
CA ASP A 87 3.32 -10.67 -8.98
C ASP A 87 3.24 -12.08 -9.59
N THR A 88 2.44 -12.23 -10.64
CA THR A 88 2.75 -13.15 -11.72
C THR A 88 2.74 -12.32 -12.98
N SER A 89 3.93 -11.81 -13.32
CA SER A 89 4.40 -11.51 -14.67
C SER A 89 3.40 -10.81 -15.61
N GLU A 90 3.77 -9.59 -15.98
CA GLU A 90 3.16 -8.82 -17.07
C GLU A 90 1.92 -8.01 -16.69
N THR A 91 2.11 -6.97 -15.90
CA THR A 91 1.28 -5.76 -16.03
C THR A 91 2.13 -4.54 -15.77
N THR A 92 2.72 -4.04 -16.85
CA THR A 92 3.12 -2.63 -16.97
C THR A 92 1.84 -1.80 -17.04
N ASP A 93 1.07 -1.78 -15.96
CA ASP A 93 -0.07 -0.88 -15.80
C ASP A 93 0.24 0.02 -14.60
N SER A 94 0.92 1.12 -14.89
CA SER A 94 1.34 2.17 -13.94
C SER A 94 0.16 2.92 -13.31
N ASN A 95 -1.03 2.33 -13.31
CA ASN A 95 -2.31 2.94 -12.94
C ASN A 95 -2.98 2.19 -11.77
N LEU A 96 -2.32 1.19 -11.18
CA LEU A 96 -2.74 0.62 -9.90
C LEU A 96 -2.34 1.59 -8.78
N PRO A 97 -3.28 2.06 -7.94
CA PRO A 97 -3.02 3.10 -6.96
C PRO A 97 -2.24 2.61 -5.73
N PHE A 98 -2.15 1.29 -5.53
CA PHE A 98 -1.34 0.71 -4.46
C PHE A 98 -0.51 -0.47 -4.95
N ARG A 99 0.76 -0.48 -4.58
CA ARG A 99 1.68 -1.60 -4.78
C ARG A 99 2.30 -1.95 -3.44
N MET A 100 2.05 -3.16 -2.96
CA MET A 100 2.74 -3.73 -1.80
C MET A 100 4.03 -4.39 -2.32
N VAL A 101 5.17 -4.10 -1.70
CA VAL A 101 6.48 -4.58 -2.15
C VAL A 101 7.18 -5.26 -0.97
N PRO A 102 7.44 -6.59 -1.03
CA PRO A 102 8.11 -7.32 0.04
C PRO A 102 9.55 -6.85 0.29
#